data_AF-A0A7L2JBM5-F1
#
_entry.id   AF-A0A7L2JBM5-F1
#
_cell.length_a   1.000
_cell.length_b   1.000
_cell.length_c   1.000
_cell.angle_alpha   90.00
_cell.angle_beta   90.00
_cell.angle_gamma   90.00
#
_symmetry.space_group_name_H-M   'P 1'
#
loop_
_entity.id
_entity.type
_entity.pdbx_description
1 polymer ?
#
loop_
_entity_poly.entity_id
_entity_poly.type
_entity_poly.pdbx_seq_one_letter_code
_entity_poly.pdbx_strand_id
1 'polypeptide(L)'
;PSRLGGPWLLGLLARLLLWGSPGAWASYLRRSSSCMPIPHRMALCYDIGYSEMRIPNLLEHETMTEVIQQSSSWLPLLARECHPDARIFLCSLFAPICLDRLIYPCRSLCEAVKRSCAPVMACYGYPWPEILNCNKFPADHELCIAAVSMDENSSSRRMPRASCKDCELEEASTAREILESLCANDFAVKIRILRKNTTTTISDFDLDPSKVEVLKHGPLLRTEIPARLQQWLDIDATCAHNIMKGTQAGVFVVSGEVQSDKVVVNKAYAWQKRNRNLHQAVRRWKHHRCPEQAG
;
A
#
# COMPACT_ATOMS: atom_id res chain seq x y z
N PRO A 1 45.29 -51.75 -50.01
CA PRO A 1 44.51 -52.80 -49.31
C PRO A 1 43.84 -52.22 -48.05
N SER A 2 42.63 -51.66 -48.17
CA SER A 2 41.35 -52.31 -47.78
C SER A 2 40.88 -51.69 -46.45
N ARG A 3 40.10 -50.59 -46.45
CA ARG A 3 38.62 -50.49 -46.41
C ARG A 3 37.93 -51.18 -45.20
N LEU A 4 36.81 -50.54 -44.79
CA LEU A 4 35.78 -50.87 -43.78
C LEU A 4 36.07 -50.35 -42.36
N GLY A 5 35.42 -49.31 -41.81
CA GLY A 5 34.15 -48.68 -42.17
C GLY A 5 32.96 -49.51 -41.69
N GLY A 6 32.45 -49.24 -40.48
CA GLY A 6 31.26 -49.90 -39.92
C GLY A 6 30.90 -49.41 -38.51
N PRO A 7 29.64 -49.53 -38.07
CA PRO A 7 28.69 -48.41 -38.09
C PRO A 7 28.03 -48.15 -36.72
N TRP A 8 28.81 -48.13 -35.64
CA TRP A 8 28.23 -48.11 -34.28
C TRP A 8 28.10 -46.71 -33.67
N LEU A 9 28.95 -45.75 -34.08
CA LEU A 9 28.90 -44.38 -33.53
C LEU A 9 27.82 -43.50 -34.19
N LEU A 10 27.49 -43.73 -35.46
CA LEU A 10 26.38 -43.05 -36.13
C LEU A 10 25.01 -43.62 -35.69
N GLY A 11 24.95 -44.87 -35.22
CA GLY A 11 23.72 -45.49 -34.73
C GLY A 11 23.25 -44.97 -33.37
N LEU A 12 24.17 -44.57 -32.49
CA LEU A 12 23.86 -44.03 -31.16
C LEU A 12 23.40 -42.56 -31.21
N LEU A 13 23.97 -41.74 -32.11
CA LEU A 13 23.50 -40.38 -32.34
C LEU A 13 22.16 -40.35 -33.10
N ALA A 14 21.93 -41.28 -34.04
CA ALA A 14 20.64 -41.41 -34.71
C ALA A 14 19.52 -41.86 -33.77
N ARG A 15 19.81 -42.68 -32.74
CA ARG A 15 18.79 -43.10 -31.75
C ARG A 15 18.37 -42.00 -30.78
N LEU A 16 19.26 -41.05 -30.45
CA LEU A 16 18.89 -39.89 -29.63
C LEU A 16 18.12 -38.82 -30.43
N LEU A 17 18.32 -38.75 -31.75
CA LEU A 17 17.59 -37.83 -32.64
C LEU A 17 16.26 -38.41 -33.16
N LEU A 18 16.06 -39.73 -33.13
CA LEU A 18 14.84 -40.39 -33.60
C LEU A 18 13.85 -40.80 -32.49
N TRP A 19 14.25 -40.73 -31.21
CA TRP A 19 13.35 -40.97 -30.05
C TRP A 19 13.09 -39.72 -29.19
N GLY A 20 13.65 -38.56 -29.57
CA GLY A 20 13.15 -37.29 -29.08
C GLY A 20 11.78 -37.02 -29.72
N SER A 21 10.69 -37.42 -29.06
CA SER A 21 9.33 -37.03 -29.47
C SER A 21 9.32 -35.53 -29.79
N PRO A 22 8.91 -35.09 -30.99
CA PRO A 22 8.78 -33.67 -31.32
C PRO A 22 7.85 -32.93 -30.35
N GLY A 23 6.98 -33.68 -29.66
CA GLY A 23 6.11 -33.21 -28.60
C GLY A 23 6.79 -32.91 -27.26
N ALA A 24 7.99 -33.43 -26.97
CA ALA A 24 8.68 -33.19 -25.70
C ALA A 24 9.33 -31.81 -25.65
N TRP A 25 9.79 -31.26 -26.78
CA TRP A 25 10.31 -29.88 -26.84
C TRP A 25 9.19 -28.86 -27.07
N ALA A 26 8.10 -29.26 -27.74
CA ALA A 26 6.90 -28.44 -27.90
C ALA A 26 6.08 -28.30 -26.60
N SER A 27 6.18 -29.26 -25.66
CA SER A 27 5.48 -29.20 -24.36
C SER A 27 6.16 -28.30 -23.33
N TYR A 28 7.45 -27.97 -23.49
CA TYR A 28 8.10 -26.89 -22.72
C TYR A 28 7.74 -25.49 -23.24
N LEU A 29 7.27 -25.37 -24.49
CA LEU A 29 7.04 -24.09 -25.17
C LEU A 29 5.58 -23.62 -25.22
N ARG A 30 4.65 -24.35 -24.59
CA ARG A 30 3.26 -23.89 -24.45
C ARG A 30 2.74 -24.24 -23.07
N ARG A 31 3.23 -23.55 -22.04
CA ARG A 31 2.53 -23.46 -20.77
C ARG A 31 1.19 -22.79 -21.08
N SER A 32 0.13 -23.58 -21.21
CA SER A 32 -1.19 -23.07 -21.59
C SER A 32 -1.62 -22.09 -20.50
N SER A 33 -1.70 -20.81 -20.84
CA SER A 33 -2.30 -19.83 -19.97
C SER A 33 -3.74 -20.24 -19.70
N SER A 34 -4.10 -20.33 -18.42
CA SER A 34 -5.47 -20.56 -18.01
C SER A 34 -6.06 -19.24 -17.51
N CYS A 35 -7.33 -19.01 -17.82
CA CYS A 35 -8.09 -17.95 -17.21
C CYS A 35 -8.76 -18.49 -15.95
N MET A 36 -8.61 -17.75 -14.86
CA MET A 36 -9.15 -18.09 -13.57
C MET A 36 -9.93 -16.90 -12.99
N PRO A 37 -11.01 -17.15 -12.24
CA PRO A 37 -11.75 -16.09 -11.58
C PRO A 37 -10.87 -15.40 -10.52
N ILE A 38 -11.00 -14.09 -10.41
CA ILE A 38 -10.37 -13.30 -9.34
C ILE A 38 -11.15 -13.56 -8.04
N PRO A 39 -10.57 -14.23 -7.04
CA PRO A 39 -11.31 -14.60 -5.86
C PRO A 39 -11.43 -13.40 -4.90
N HIS A 40 -12.50 -13.36 -4.09
CA HIS A 40 -12.72 -12.32 -3.07
C HIS A 40 -11.54 -12.12 -2.11
N ARG A 41 -10.77 -13.18 -1.85
CA ARG A 41 -9.57 -13.13 -0.98
C ARG A 41 -8.38 -12.39 -1.61
N MET A 42 -8.42 -12.09 -2.91
CA MET A 42 -7.40 -11.26 -3.59
C MET A 42 -7.76 -9.79 -3.44
N ALA A 43 -7.63 -9.25 -2.22
CA ALA A 43 -8.08 -7.91 -1.87
C ALA A 43 -7.51 -6.79 -2.77
N LEU A 44 -6.32 -6.99 -3.35
CA LEU A 44 -5.70 -6.04 -4.27
C LEU A 44 -6.57 -5.76 -5.50
N CYS A 45 -7.11 -6.84 -6.10
CA CYS A 45 -7.66 -6.83 -7.45
C CYS A 45 -9.08 -7.38 -7.56
N TYR A 46 -9.71 -7.75 -6.46
CA TYR A 46 -11.13 -8.07 -6.47
C TYR A 46 -11.95 -6.82 -6.82
N ASP A 47 -12.93 -6.96 -7.72
CA ASP A 47 -13.84 -5.88 -8.16
C ASP A 47 -13.11 -4.66 -8.78
N ILE A 48 -12.23 -4.92 -9.74
CA ILE A 48 -11.48 -3.89 -10.50
C ILE A 48 -12.07 -3.59 -11.88
N GLY A 49 -13.28 -4.08 -12.16
CA GLY A 49 -13.97 -3.90 -13.46
C GLY A 49 -13.95 -5.12 -14.38
N TYR A 50 -13.29 -6.21 -13.99
CA TYR A 50 -13.38 -7.52 -14.63
C TYR A 50 -13.26 -8.63 -13.59
N SER A 51 -13.71 -9.84 -13.94
CA SER A 51 -13.85 -10.96 -13.00
C SER A 51 -12.85 -12.10 -13.24
N GLU A 52 -12.17 -12.14 -14.38
CA GLU A 52 -11.24 -13.22 -14.74
C GLU A 52 -9.86 -12.69 -15.10
N MET A 53 -8.83 -13.40 -14.67
CA MET A 53 -7.43 -13.07 -14.88
C MET A 53 -6.65 -14.24 -15.46
N ARG A 54 -5.55 -13.93 -16.13
CA ARG A 54 -4.63 -14.91 -16.71
C ARG A 54 -3.60 -15.39 -15.69
N ILE A 55 -3.30 -16.70 -15.71
CA ILE A 55 -2.17 -17.32 -15.02
C ILE A 55 -1.34 -18.17 -16.00
N PRO A 56 0.02 -18.11 -15.97
CA PRO A 56 0.84 -17.23 -15.13
C PRO A 56 0.62 -15.74 -15.42
N ASN A 57 0.73 -14.91 -14.39
CA ASN A 57 0.57 -13.45 -14.53
C ASN A 57 1.86 -12.79 -15.06
N LEU A 58 1.88 -11.46 -15.18
CA LEU A 58 3.05 -10.74 -15.71
C LEU A 58 4.26 -10.70 -14.76
N LEU A 59 4.08 -11.23 -13.55
CA LEU A 59 5.14 -11.43 -12.54
C LEU A 59 5.53 -12.91 -12.42
N GLU A 60 5.08 -13.74 -13.37
CA GLU A 60 5.39 -15.16 -13.47
C GLU A 60 4.87 -16.02 -12.31
N HIS A 61 3.93 -15.52 -11.49
CA HIS A 61 3.28 -16.33 -10.48
C HIS A 61 2.39 -17.39 -11.15
N GLU A 62 2.57 -18.65 -10.77
CA GLU A 62 1.94 -19.80 -11.44
C GLU A 62 0.69 -20.30 -10.71
N THR A 63 0.55 -19.95 -9.43
CA THR A 63 -0.55 -20.43 -8.59
C THR A 63 -1.35 -19.27 -8.00
N MET A 64 -2.66 -19.47 -7.86
CA MET A 64 -3.52 -18.46 -7.25
C MET A 64 -3.12 -18.15 -5.79
N THR A 65 -2.64 -19.16 -5.05
CA THR A 65 -2.17 -18.99 -3.67
C THR A 65 -0.99 -18.04 -3.60
N GLU A 66 0.01 -18.21 -4.48
CA GLU A 66 1.16 -17.32 -4.58
C GLU A 66 0.75 -15.89 -4.96
N VAL A 67 -0.11 -15.74 -5.97
CA VAL A 67 -0.65 -14.44 -6.41
C VAL A 67 -1.29 -13.69 -5.24
N ILE A 68 -2.16 -14.35 -4.48
CA ILE A 68 -2.84 -13.74 -3.34
C ILE A 68 -1.83 -13.32 -2.27
N GLN A 69 -0.90 -14.20 -1.91
CA GLN A 69 0.09 -13.94 -0.87
C GLN A 69 1.05 -12.81 -1.24
N GLN A 70 1.50 -12.75 -2.49
CA GLN A 70 2.41 -11.69 -2.94
C GLN A 70 1.66 -10.36 -3.15
N SER A 71 0.43 -10.40 -3.64
CA SER A 71 -0.39 -9.20 -3.86
C SER A 71 -0.76 -8.49 -2.56
N SER A 72 -0.98 -9.22 -1.46
CA SER A 72 -1.37 -8.63 -0.17
C SER A 72 -0.28 -7.73 0.43
N SER A 73 0.99 -7.99 0.11
CA SER A 73 2.14 -7.19 0.55
C SER A 73 2.11 -5.75 0.02
N TRP A 74 1.30 -5.48 -1.02
CA TRP A 74 1.14 -4.15 -1.61
C TRP A 74 -0.02 -3.34 -1.03
N LEU A 75 -0.90 -3.97 -0.25
CA LEU A 75 -2.06 -3.30 0.35
C LEU A 75 -1.67 -2.11 1.26
N PRO A 76 -0.62 -2.19 2.10
CA PRO A 76 -0.21 -1.04 2.92
C PRO A 76 0.18 0.17 2.07
N LEU A 77 0.83 -0.02 0.92
CA LEU A 77 1.19 1.09 0.03
C LEU A 77 -0.05 1.73 -0.60
N LEU A 78 -1.01 0.92 -1.06
CA LEU A 78 -2.28 1.42 -1.59
C LEU A 78 -3.12 2.14 -0.54
N ALA A 79 -3.06 1.69 0.71
CA ALA A 79 -3.71 2.34 1.82
C ALA A 79 -3.18 3.77 2.00
N ARG A 80 -1.91 4.07 1.68
CA ARG A 80 -1.36 5.44 1.68
C ARG A 80 -1.91 6.33 0.56
N GLU A 81 -2.67 5.76 -0.38
CA GLU A 81 -3.27 6.46 -1.52
C GLU A 81 -2.25 7.35 -2.27
N CYS A 82 -0.99 6.91 -2.38
CA CYS A 82 0.08 7.73 -2.95
C CYS A 82 -0.16 8.12 -4.41
N HIS A 83 -0.95 7.34 -5.17
CA HIS A 83 -1.33 7.66 -6.54
C HIS A 83 -2.72 7.07 -6.86
N PRO A 84 -3.62 7.79 -7.55
CA PRO A 84 -4.95 7.29 -7.89
C PRO A 84 -4.92 6.03 -8.76
N ASP A 85 -3.97 5.95 -9.71
CA ASP A 85 -3.82 4.80 -10.59
C ASP A 85 -2.93 3.67 -10.02
N ALA A 86 -2.44 3.76 -8.77
CA ALA A 86 -1.54 2.75 -8.21
C ALA A 86 -2.17 1.34 -8.18
N ARG A 87 -3.47 1.25 -7.84
CA ARG A 87 -4.20 -0.02 -7.80
C ARG A 87 -4.32 -0.65 -9.18
N ILE A 88 -4.71 0.13 -10.19
CA ILE A 88 -4.83 -0.34 -11.58
C ILE A 88 -3.47 -0.76 -12.12
N PHE A 89 -2.42 0.02 -11.86
CA PHE A 89 -1.06 -0.33 -12.24
C PHE A 89 -0.64 -1.69 -11.65
N LEU A 90 -0.80 -1.90 -10.34
CA LEU A 90 -0.44 -3.18 -9.72
C LEU A 90 -1.30 -4.33 -10.24
N CYS A 91 -2.62 -4.13 -10.41
CA CYS A 91 -3.50 -5.16 -10.93
C CYS A 91 -3.25 -5.53 -12.38
N SER A 92 -2.75 -4.60 -13.21
CA SER A 92 -2.32 -4.93 -14.57
C SER A 92 -1.21 -6.00 -14.59
N LEU A 93 -0.41 -6.09 -13.52
CA LEU A 93 0.68 -7.04 -13.38
C LEU A 93 0.26 -8.31 -12.63
N PHE A 94 -0.42 -8.14 -11.50
CA PHE A 94 -0.84 -9.23 -10.62
C PHE A 94 -2.04 -10.02 -11.15
N ALA A 95 -2.99 -9.33 -11.77
CA ALA A 95 -4.25 -9.88 -12.25
C ALA A 95 -4.53 -9.48 -13.70
N PRO A 96 -3.62 -9.70 -14.67
CA PRO A 96 -3.82 -9.27 -16.05
C PRO A 96 -5.13 -9.83 -16.62
N ILE A 97 -5.85 -8.99 -17.37
CA ILE A 97 -7.12 -9.38 -18.01
C ILE A 97 -6.94 -10.65 -18.86
N CYS A 98 -7.93 -11.55 -18.79
CA CYS A 98 -7.96 -12.76 -19.61
C CYS A 98 -8.15 -12.41 -21.10
N LEU A 99 -7.04 -12.24 -21.82
CA LEU A 99 -6.99 -12.06 -23.26
C LEU A 99 -5.94 -12.98 -23.88
N ASP A 100 -6.05 -13.24 -25.19
CA ASP A 100 -5.09 -14.04 -25.95
C ASP A 100 -3.69 -13.40 -25.99
N ARG A 101 -3.63 -12.07 -25.95
CA ARG A 101 -2.40 -11.28 -25.91
C ARG A 101 -2.20 -10.65 -24.54
N LEU A 102 -0.93 -10.52 -24.14
CA LEU A 102 -0.55 -9.77 -22.94
C LEU A 102 -0.60 -8.27 -23.22
N ILE A 103 -1.19 -7.52 -22.30
CA ILE A 103 -1.19 -6.05 -22.33
C ILE A 103 -0.48 -5.58 -21.06
N TYR A 104 0.62 -4.87 -21.24
CA TYR A 104 1.42 -4.31 -20.15
C TYR A 104 0.90 -2.90 -19.78
N PRO A 105 1.16 -2.40 -18.56
CA PRO A 105 0.98 -0.99 -18.27
C PRO A 105 1.92 -0.15 -19.13
N CYS A 106 1.50 1.05 -19.52
CA CYS A 106 2.39 1.97 -20.21
C CYS A 106 3.52 2.45 -19.29
N ARG A 107 4.68 2.78 -19.87
CA ARG A 107 5.81 3.34 -19.12
C ARG A 107 5.43 4.61 -18.38
N SER A 108 4.64 5.51 -18.99
CA SER A 108 4.20 6.75 -18.33
C SER A 108 3.38 6.48 -17.07
N LEU A 109 2.47 5.48 -17.11
CA LEU A 109 1.68 5.06 -15.96
C LEU A 109 2.59 4.55 -14.83
N CYS A 110 3.55 3.68 -15.16
CA CYS A 110 4.53 3.21 -14.18
C CYS A 110 5.33 4.37 -13.57
N GLU A 111 5.85 5.28 -14.38
CA GLU A 111 6.65 6.41 -13.92
C GLU A 111 5.84 7.37 -13.06
N ALA A 112 4.57 7.63 -13.41
CA ALA A 112 3.66 8.44 -12.62
C ALA A 112 3.42 7.83 -11.23
N VAL A 113 3.07 6.53 -11.17
CA VAL A 113 2.89 5.81 -9.91
C VAL A 113 4.19 5.76 -9.11
N LYS A 114 5.32 5.42 -9.75
CA LYS A 114 6.64 5.39 -9.09
C LYS A 114 7.00 6.74 -8.50
N ARG A 115 6.79 7.84 -9.22
CA ARG A 115 7.12 9.20 -8.75
C ARG A 115 6.39 9.54 -7.45
N SER A 116 5.14 9.14 -7.31
CA SER A 116 4.34 9.45 -6.11
C SER A 116 4.48 8.40 -5.00
N CYS A 117 4.65 7.12 -5.35
CA CYS A 117 4.64 6.01 -4.38
C CYS A 117 6.03 5.56 -3.92
N ALA A 118 7.08 5.69 -4.74
CA ALA A 118 8.43 5.30 -4.34
C ALA A 118 8.98 6.08 -3.13
N PRO A 119 8.73 7.39 -2.98
CA PRO A 119 9.14 8.09 -1.76
C PRO A 119 8.45 7.54 -0.51
N VAL A 120 7.17 7.16 -0.61
CA VAL A 120 6.43 6.51 0.49
C VAL A 120 7.07 5.18 0.86
N MET A 121 7.43 4.34 -0.11
CA MET A 121 8.14 3.08 0.14
C MET A 121 9.51 3.31 0.80
N ALA A 122 10.27 4.29 0.31
CA ALA A 122 11.61 4.61 0.82
C ALA A 122 11.59 5.01 2.30
N CYS A 123 10.51 5.65 2.75
CA CYS A 123 10.34 6.03 4.16
C CYS A 123 10.18 4.84 5.11
N TYR A 124 9.80 3.67 4.58
CA TYR A 124 9.77 2.41 5.31
C TYR A 124 10.99 1.52 5.03
N GLY A 125 12.03 2.07 4.41
CA GLY A 125 13.26 1.34 4.09
C GLY A 125 13.14 0.40 2.88
N TYR A 126 12.07 0.50 2.10
CA TYR A 126 11.87 -0.31 0.90
C TYR A 126 12.17 0.49 -0.36
N PRO A 127 13.13 0.05 -1.21
CA PRO A 127 13.32 0.67 -2.51
C PRO A 127 12.17 0.31 -3.46
N TRP A 128 11.98 1.10 -4.52
CA TRP A 128 11.13 0.69 -5.64
C TRP A 128 11.72 -0.58 -6.28
N PRO A 129 10.99 -1.70 -6.32
CA PRO A 129 11.60 -2.98 -6.64
C PRO A 129 11.85 -3.14 -8.14
N GLU A 130 12.87 -3.92 -8.48
CA GLU A 130 13.29 -4.14 -9.87
C GLU A 130 12.21 -4.84 -10.70
N ILE A 131 11.32 -5.64 -10.09
CA ILE A 131 10.18 -6.25 -10.77
C ILE A 131 9.21 -5.20 -11.35
N LEU A 132 9.22 -3.97 -10.82
CA LEU A 132 8.42 -2.83 -11.29
C LEU A 132 9.26 -1.77 -12.01
N ASN A 133 10.45 -2.12 -12.50
CA ASN A 133 11.27 -1.18 -13.25
C ASN A 133 10.55 -0.71 -14.53
N CYS A 134 10.24 0.59 -14.61
CA CYS A 134 9.44 1.16 -15.70
C CYS A 134 10.07 1.00 -17.09
N ASN A 135 11.38 0.77 -17.17
CA ASN A 135 12.05 0.48 -18.44
C ASN A 135 11.63 -0.86 -19.06
N LYS A 136 11.03 -1.77 -18.27
CA LYS A 136 10.48 -3.04 -18.74
C LYS A 136 9.14 -2.89 -19.47
N PHE A 137 8.54 -1.70 -19.41
CA PHE A 137 7.21 -1.43 -19.94
C PHE A 137 7.25 -0.69 -21.28
N PRO A 138 6.26 -0.96 -22.16
CA PRO A 138 6.14 -0.33 -23.48
C PRO A 138 5.95 1.18 -23.39
N ALA A 139 6.33 1.88 -24.46
CA ALA A 139 6.08 3.31 -24.58
C ALA A 139 4.59 3.59 -24.90
N ASP A 140 4.13 4.80 -24.63
CA ASP A 140 2.70 5.15 -24.71
C ASP A 140 2.07 5.10 -26.11
N HIS A 141 2.89 5.06 -27.17
CA HIS A 141 2.43 4.91 -28.56
C HIS A 141 2.19 3.45 -28.95
N GLU A 142 2.56 2.51 -28.10
CA GLU A 142 2.27 1.08 -28.26
C GLU A 142 0.99 0.71 -27.51
N LEU A 143 0.43 -0.48 -27.78
CA LEU A 143 -0.75 -0.94 -27.06
C LEU A 143 -0.40 -1.26 -25.60
N CYS A 144 -0.83 -0.39 -24.68
CA CYS A 144 -0.61 -0.54 -23.24
C CYS A 144 -1.73 0.11 -22.42
N ILE A 145 -1.76 -0.20 -21.11
CA ILE A 145 -2.74 0.39 -20.17
C ILE A 145 -2.22 1.74 -19.70
N ALA A 146 -2.90 2.82 -20.11
CA ALA A 146 -2.57 4.20 -19.72
C ALA A 146 -3.24 4.62 -18.39
N ALA A 147 -2.85 5.77 -17.86
CA ALA A 147 -3.47 6.35 -16.67
C ALA A 147 -4.94 6.74 -16.93
N VAL A 148 -5.81 6.45 -15.98
CA VAL A 148 -7.25 6.81 -16.06
C VAL A 148 -7.47 8.23 -15.54
N SER A 149 -6.57 8.73 -14.68
CA SER A 149 -6.69 10.04 -14.03
C SER A 149 -6.33 11.25 -14.91
N MET A 150 -6.04 11.05 -16.20
CA MET A 150 -5.59 12.10 -17.14
C MET A 150 -6.71 12.79 -17.94
N ASP A 151 -7.99 12.53 -17.66
CA ASP A 151 -9.08 13.26 -18.31
C ASP A 151 -9.09 14.75 -17.88
N GLU A 152 -8.76 15.63 -18.85
CA GLU A 152 -8.50 17.07 -18.77
C GLU A 152 -9.70 17.95 -18.34
N ASN A 153 -10.73 17.41 -17.69
CA ASN A 153 -11.83 18.23 -17.16
C ASN A 153 -12.08 18.08 -15.64
N SER A 154 -11.15 17.46 -14.89
CA SER A 154 -11.20 17.44 -13.42
C SER A 154 -10.06 18.27 -12.82
N SER A 155 -10.26 19.59 -12.76
CA SER A 155 -9.36 20.55 -12.11
C SER A 155 -9.28 20.41 -10.58
N SER A 156 -9.40 19.21 -9.98
CA SER A 156 -9.54 19.09 -8.52
C SER A 156 -8.93 17.87 -7.82
N ARG A 157 -8.43 16.82 -8.48
CA ARG A 157 -7.67 15.79 -7.76
C ARG A 157 -6.20 16.18 -7.70
N ARG A 158 -5.83 16.99 -6.70
CA ARG A 158 -4.41 17.19 -6.36
C ARG A 158 -3.79 15.81 -6.12
N MET A 159 -2.77 15.47 -6.89
CA MET A 159 -1.98 14.25 -6.67
C MET A 159 -1.53 14.22 -5.21
N PRO A 160 -1.78 13.13 -4.47
CA PRO A 160 -1.34 13.02 -3.08
C PRO A 160 0.17 13.25 -3.01
N ARG A 161 0.60 14.23 -2.20
CA ARG A 161 2.02 14.45 -1.97
C ARG A 161 2.51 13.34 -1.06
N ALA A 162 3.56 12.63 -1.47
CA ALA A 162 4.21 11.65 -0.63
C ALA A 162 4.62 12.33 0.70
N SER A 163 3.96 11.95 1.80
CA SER A 163 4.27 12.44 3.14
C SER A 163 4.82 11.28 3.94
N CYS A 164 6.06 11.44 4.39
CA CYS A 164 6.74 10.49 5.25
C CYS A 164 6.68 10.88 6.73
N LYS A 165 5.79 11.81 7.07
CA LYS A 165 5.50 12.12 8.47
C LYS A 165 4.69 10.97 9.04
N ASP A 166 5.37 9.90 9.43
CA ASP A 166 4.82 8.99 10.42
C ASP A 166 4.72 9.75 11.75
N CYS A 167 3.70 9.45 12.55
CA CYS A 167 3.68 10.00 13.89
C CYS A 167 4.82 9.43 14.73
N GLU A 168 5.54 10.30 15.40
CA GLU A 168 6.49 9.90 16.43
C GLU A 168 5.73 9.70 17.74
N LEU A 169 6.07 8.62 18.45
CA LEU A 169 5.66 8.47 19.84
C LEU A 169 6.54 9.39 20.69
N GLU A 170 5.98 10.51 21.08
CA GLU A 170 6.71 11.61 21.69
C GLU A 170 6.81 11.43 23.21
N GLU A 171 8.02 11.59 23.75
CA GLU A 171 8.28 11.72 25.18
C GLU A 171 8.45 13.21 25.53
N ALA A 172 7.37 14.00 25.43
CA ALA A 172 7.47 15.42 25.77
C ALA A 172 7.94 15.63 27.23
N SER A 173 8.99 16.43 27.36
CA SER A 173 9.69 16.65 28.61
C SER A 173 8.95 17.63 29.53
N THR A 174 8.08 18.48 28.95
CA THR A 174 7.29 19.47 29.70
C THR A 174 5.83 19.56 29.23
N ALA A 175 4.93 19.99 30.13
CA ALA A 175 3.53 20.24 29.78
C ALA A 175 3.37 21.41 28.79
N ARG A 176 4.34 22.33 28.74
CA ARG A 176 4.31 23.51 27.86
C ARG A 176 4.55 23.12 26.40
N GLU A 177 5.56 22.29 26.14
CA GLU A 177 5.83 21.75 24.79
C GLU A 177 4.61 21.03 24.21
N ILE A 178 3.91 20.25 25.05
CA ILE A 178 2.69 19.58 24.64
C ILE A 178 1.62 20.59 24.26
N LEU A 179 1.37 21.62 25.09
CA LEU A 179 0.38 22.65 24.79
C LEU A 179 0.69 23.41 23.49
N GLU A 180 1.95 23.80 23.29
CA GLU A 180 2.41 24.46 22.05
C GLU A 180 2.21 23.56 20.83
N SER A 181 2.51 22.27 20.97
CA SER A 181 2.26 21.25 19.95
C SER A 181 0.77 21.08 19.62
N LEU A 182 -0.11 21.03 20.63
CA LEU A 182 -1.56 20.97 20.42
C LEU A 182 -2.10 22.26 19.77
N CYS A 183 -1.49 23.40 20.07
CA CYS A 183 -1.85 24.67 19.44
C CYS A 183 -1.46 24.73 17.97
N ALA A 184 -0.28 24.23 17.61
CA ALA A 184 0.24 24.26 16.24
C ALA A 184 -0.50 23.32 15.26
N ASN A 185 -1.13 22.26 15.75
CA ASN A 185 -1.85 21.27 14.94
C ASN A 185 -3.33 21.62 14.76
N ASP A 186 -3.95 21.22 13.67
CA ASP A 186 -5.37 21.51 13.38
C ASP A 186 -6.31 20.84 14.39
N PHE A 187 -6.07 19.55 14.68
CA PHE A 187 -6.86 18.78 15.62
C PHE A 187 -6.00 18.13 16.71
N ALA A 188 -6.63 17.84 17.85
CA ALA A 188 -6.06 17.14 18.96
C ALA A 188 -7.13 16.32 19.68
N VAL A 189 -6.90 15.04 19.85
CA VAL A 189 -7.87 14.11 20.42
C VAL A 189 -7.17 13.11 21.33
N LYS A 190 -7.86 12.69 22.37
CA LYS A 190 -7.46 11.52 23.16
C LYS A 190 -8.31 10.34 22.73
N ILE A 191 -7.65 9.24 22.39
CA ILE A 191 -8.26 8.06 21.76
C ILE A 191 -7.79 6.78 22.43
N ARG A 192 -8.57 5.71 22.24
CA ARG A 192 -8.17 4.35 22.59
C ARG A 192 -8.15 3.51 21.31
N ILE A 193 -7.04 2.81 21.10
CA ILE A 193 -6.81 1.93 19.95
C ILE A 193 -6.72 0.49 20.47
N LEU A 194 -7.33 -0.44 19.74
CA LEU A 194 -7.37 -1.87 20.02
C LEU A 194 -6.75 -2.63 18.85
N ARG A 195 -5.95 -3.66 19.13
CA ARG A 195 -5.45 -4.58 18.11
C ARG A 195 -6.53 -5.63 17.79
N LYS A 196 -6.74 -5.90 16.51
CA LYS A 196 -7.65 -6.96 16.05
C LYS A 196 -7.03 -8.33 16.27
N ASN A 197 -7.88 -9.31 16.54
CA ASN A 197 -7.46 -10.71 16.70
C ASN A 197 -7.30 -11.45 15.36
N THR A 198 -7.72 -10.84 14.24
CA THR A 198 -7.82 -11.52 12.93
C THR A 198 -7.11 -10.69 11.87
N THR A 199 -6.20 -11.31 11.13
CA THR A 199 -5.36 -10.69 10.08
C THR A 199 -6.01 -10.68 8.69
N THR A 200 -7.33 -10.89 8.62
CA THR A 200 -8.08 -10.97 7.36
C THR A 200 -8.50 -9.61 6.81
N THR A 201 -8.34 -8.54 7.59
CA THR A 201 -8.69 -7.16 7.20
C THR A 201 -7.45 -6.34 6.87
N ILE A 202 -7.64 -5.30 6.05
CA ILE A 202 -6.58 -4.38 5.58
C ILE A 202 -5.94 -3.59 6.74
N SER A 203 -6.63 -3.45 7.88
CA SER A 203 -6.14 -2.77 9.09
C SER A 203 -6.03 -3.72 10.28
N ASP A 204 -4.97 -3.55 11.07
CA ASP A 204 -4.69 -4.35 12.29
C ASP A 204 -5.32 -3.76 13.56
N PHE A 205 -5.91 -2.56 13.46
CA PHE A 205 -6.35 -1.78 14.61
C PHE A 205 -7.77 -1.23 14.45
N ASP A 206 -8.47 -1.12 15.57
CA ASP A 206 -9.76 -0.44 15.69
C ASP A 206 -9.68 0.70 16.70
N LEU A 207 -10.41 1.77 16.41
CA LEU A 207 -10.71 2.83 17.34
C LEU A 207 -11.87 2.39 18.26
N ASP A 208 -11.76 2.66 19.56
CA ASP A 208 -12.92 2.59 20.46
C ASP A 208 -13.66 3.95 20.43
N PRO A 209 -14.79 4.08 19.71
CA PRO A 209 -15.47 5.37 19.53
C PRO A 209 -16.02 5.93 20.84
N SER A 210 -16.29 5.07 21.83
CA SER A 210 -16.76 5.49 23.17
C SER A 210 -15.68 6.17 24.00
N LYS A 211 -14.41 6.07 23.59
CA LYS A 211 -13.24 6.60 24.29
C LYS A 211 -12.55 7.73 23.53
N VAL A 212 -13.25 8.38 22.61
CA VAL A 212 -12.76 9.58 21.90
C VAL A 212 -13.10 10.83 22.71
N GLU A 213 -12.09 11.49 23.25
CA GLU A 213 -12.20 12.79 23.94
C GLU A 213 -11.56 13.87 23.06
N VAL A 214 -12.38 14.78 22.51
CA VAL A 214 -11.93 15.83 21.60
C VAL A 214 -11.39 17.02 22.39
N LEU A 215 -10.08 17.27 22.26
CA LEU A 215 -9.40 18.43 22.85
C LEU A 215 -9.51 19.64 21.92
N LYS A 216 -9.20 19.46 20.63
CA LYS A 216 -9.28 20.45 19.55
C LYS A 216 -9.87 19.79 18.31
N HIS A 217 -10.94 20.36 17.75
CA HIS A 217 -11.57 19.83 16.53
C HIS A 217 -11.07 20.52 15.25
N GLY A 218 -10.54 21.74 15.36
CA GLY A 218 -10.08 22.50 14.20
C GLY A 218 -11.21 22.69 13.18
N PRO A 219 -10.95 22.46 11.88
CA PRO A 219 -11.95 22.61 10.82
C PRO A 219 -12.98 21.46 10.78
N LEU A 220 -12.82 20.39 11.56
CA LEU A 220 -13.71 19.24 11.55
C LEU A 220 -14.93 19.44 12.45
N LEU A 221 -16.05 18.79 12.09
CA LEU A 221 -17.17 18.62 12.99
C LEU A 221 -16.84 17.57 14.06
N ARG A 222 -17.20 17.84 15.31
CA ARG A 222 -16.95 16.93 16.44
C ARG A 222 -17.52 15.53 16.22
N THR A 223 -18.64 15.42 15.50
CA THR A 223 -19.33 14.16 15.17
C THR A 223 -18.60 13.33 14.12
N GLU A 224 -17.80 13.96 13.26
CA GLU A 224 -17.10 13.28 12.16
C GLU A 224 -15.73 12.73 12.59
N ILE A 225 -15.15 13.29 13.65
CA ILE A 225 -13.81 12.95 14.15
C ILE A 225 -13.61 11.43 14.34
N PRO A 226 -14.51 10.66 15.00
CA PRO A 226 -14.30 9.23 15.16
C PRO A 226 -14.21 8.47 13.83
N ALA A 227 -15.06 8.82 12.86
CA ALA A 227 -15.05 8.19 11.54
C ALA A 227 -13.76 8.51 10.77
N ARG A 228 -13.29 9.75 10.83
CA ARG A 228 -12.03 10.16 10.20
C ARG A 228 -10.82 9.50 10.84
N LEU A 229 -10.82 9.33 12.16
CA LEU A 229 -9.75 8.64 12.88
C LEU A 229 -9.72 7.13 12.58
N GLN A 230 -10.88 6.48 12.47
CA GLN A 230 -10.95 5.08 12.03
C GLN A 230 -10.41 4.95 10.59
N GLN A 231 -10.82 5.84 9.70
CA GLN A 231 -10.29 5.91 8.35
C GLN A 231 -8.76 6.09 8.34
N TRP A 232 -8.21 6.91 9.24
CA TRP A 232 -6.76 7.04 9.40
C TRP A 232 -6.10 5.73 9.86
N LEU A 233 -6.67 5.00 10.80
CA LEU A 233 -6.15 3.67 11.19
C LEU A 233 -6.19 2.65 10.04
N ASP A 234 -7.16 2.80 9.14
CA ASP A 234 -7.31 1.91 7.98
C ASP A 234 -6.33 2.23 6.83
N ILE A 235 -5.90 3.49 6.72
CA ILE A 235 -5.10 4.05 5.61
C ILE A 235 -3.62 4.19 6.00
N ASP A 236 -3.34 4.58 7.25
CA ASP A 236 -2.03 4.95 7.77
C ASP A 236 -1.58 3.95 8.86
N ALA A 237 -1.53 2.68 8.46
CA ALA A 237 -1.19 1.59 9.36
C ALA A 237 0.15 1.82 10.05
N THR A 238 1.16 2.41 9.40
CA THR A 238 2.50 2.45 10.01
C THR A 238 2.61 3.32 11.25
N CYS A 239 2.01 4.52 11.26
CA CYS A 239 1.97 5.36 12.46
C CYS A 239 1.22 4.64 13.60
N ALA A 240 0.10 3.98 13.30
CA ALA A 240 -0.62 3.16 14.27
C ALA A 240 0.22 1.97 14.78
N HIS A 241 0.93 1.26 13.90
CA HIS A 241 1.82 0.14 14.23
C HIS A 241 2.98 0.59 15.12
N ASN A 242 3.56 1.76 14.86
CA ASN A 242 4.65 2.34 15.63
C ASN A 242 4.20 2.64 17.07
N ILE A 243 3.08 3.36 17.25
CA ILE A 243 2.60 3.73 18.60
C ILE A 243 2.01 2.54 19.37
N MET A 244 1.50 1.52 18.67
CA MET A 244 0.94 0.30 19.25
C MET A 244 1.97 -0.84 19.38
N LYS A 245 3.25 -0.62 19.09
CA LYS A 245 4.29 -1.65 19.13
C LYS A 245 4.36 -2.32 20.49
N GLY A 246 4.22 -3.65 20.51
CA GLY A 246 4.25 -4.45 21.74
C GLY A 246 3.01 -4.32 22.64
N THR A 247 1.92 -3.73 22.13
CA THR A 247 0.67 -3.56 22.90
C THR A 247 -0.55 -4.10 22.15
N GLN A 248 -1.52 -4.61 22.92
CA GLN A 248 -2.83 -5.09 22.42
C GLN A 248 -3.91 -4.01 22.50
N ALA A 249 -3.76 -3.07 23.43
CA ALA A 249 -4.63 -1.91 23.58
C ALA A 249 -3.83 -0.76 24.17
N GLY A 250 -4.07 0.46 23.68
CA GLY A 250 -3.39 1.66 24.13
C GLY A 250 -4.31 2.87 24.16
N VAL A 251 -3.98 3.83 25.03
CA VAL A 251 -4.66 5.13 25.08
C VAL A 251 -3.62 6.19 24.75
N PHE A 252 -3.95 7.09 23.83
CA PHE A 252 -3.02 8.09 23.31
C PHE A 252 -3.68 9.45 23.21
N VAL A 253 -2.89 10.51 23.34
CA VAL A 253 -3.28 11.84 22.86
C VAL A 253 -2.58 12.01 21.51
N VAL A 254 -3.35 12.17 20.45
CA VAL A 254 -2.83 12.35 19.09
C VAL A 254 -3.23 13.72 18.56
N SER A 255 -2.36 14.32 17.76
CA SER A 255 -2.61 15.59 17.07
C SER A 255 -2.09 15.54 15.65
N GLY A 256 -2.61 16.43 14.80
CA GLY A 256 -2.24 16.45 13.41
C GLY A 256 -2.95 17.51 12.57
N GLU A 257 -2.82 17.34 11.26
CA GLU A 257 -3.33 18.25 10.24
C GLU A 257 -4.60 17.66 9.57
N VAL A 258 -5.44 18.54 9.03
CA VAL A 258 -6.60 18.15 8.20
C VAL A 258 -6.31 18.48 6.74
N GLN A 259 -6.17 17.45 5.91
CA GLN A 259 -5.86 17.59 4.49
C GLN A 259 -6.99 17.01 3.64
N SER A 260 -7.71 17.87 2.92
CA SER A 260 -8.79 17.46 1.99
C SER A 260 -9.79 16.48 2.63
N ASP A 261 -10.35 16.86 3.79
CA ASP A 261 -11.27 16.08 4.63
C ASP A 261 -10.69 14.80 5.28
N LYS A 262 -9.38 14.56 5.18
CA LYS A 262 -8.70 13.47 5.88
C LYS A 262 -7.88 14.00 7.04
N VAL A 263 -7.76 13.19 8.10
CA VAL A 263 -6.87 13.49 9.23
C VAL A 263 -5.52 12.84 9.01
N VAL A 264 -4.45 13.60 9.22
CA VAL A 264 -3.07 13.11 9.18
C VAL A 264 -2.50 13.27 10.57
N VAL A 265 -2.35 12.16 11.31
CA VAL A 265 -1.74 12.17 12.65
C VAL A 265 -0.22 12.26 12.50
N ASN A 266 0.37 13.33 13.05
CA ASN A 266 1.82 13.55 12.99
C ASN A 266 2.49 13.45 14.38
N LYS A 267 1.72 13.45 15.47
CA LYS A 267 2.24 13.31 16.84
C LYS A 267 1.33 12.45 17.70
N ALA A 268 1.94 11.62 18.54
CA ALA A 268 1.24 10.80 19.50
C ALA A 268 1.95 10.80 20.86
N TYR A 269 1.18 10.91 21.95
CA TYR A 269 1.68 10.81 23.32
C TYR A 269 0.98 9.65 24.02
N ALA A 270 1.73 8.70 24.58
CA ALA A 270 1.15 7.59 25.34
C ALA A 270 0.48 8.10 26.63
N TRP A 271 -0.78 7.75 26.85
CA TRP A 271 -1.51 8.11 28.08
C TRP A 271 -1.23 7.10 29.19
N GLN A 272 -0.07 7.23 29.84
CA GLN A 272 0.39 6.35 30.92
C GLN A 272 0.49 7.09 32.25
N LYS A 273 0.32 6.37 33.37
CA LYS A 273 0.41 6.95 34.72
C LYS A 273 1.70 7.73 35.00
N ARG A 274 2.82 7.30 34.38
CA ARG A 274 4.13 7.96 34.50
C ARG A 274 4.22 9.32 33.80
N ASN A 275 3.36 9.58 32.81
CA ASN A 275 3.42 10.78 31.97
C ASN A 275 2.68 11.96 32.63
N ARG A 276 3.25 12.46 33.74
CA ARG A 276 2.67 13.56 34.52
C ARG A 276 2.51 14.85 33.70
N ASN A 277 3.47 15.16 32.84
CA ASN A 277 3.43 16.33 31.97
C ASN A 277 2.24 16.29 31.00
N LEU A 278 1.98 15.14 30.37
CA LEU A 278 0.83 14.96 29.48
C LEU A 278 -0.49 15.14 30.22
N HIS A 279 -0.62 14.54 31.40
CA HIS A 279 -1.82 14.70 32.23
C HIS A 279 -2.02 16.17 32.64
N GLN A 280 -0.94 16.88 32.97
CA GLN A 280 -0.99 18.30 33.30
C GLN A 280 -1.39 19.16 32.10
N ALA A 281 -0.81 18.89 30.92
CA ALA A 281 -1.14 19.60 29.68
C ALA A 281 -2.62 19.43 29.31
N VAL A 282 -3.13 18.20 29.30
CA VAL A 282 -4.55 17.93 28.97
C VAL A 282 -5.50 18.55 29.99
N ARG A 283 -5.15 18.57 31.28
CA ARG A 283 -5.95 19.29 32.29
C ARG A 283 -5.96 20.80 32.06
N ARG A 284 -4.80 21.39 31.73
CA ARG A 284 -4.66 22.82 31.45
C ARG A 284 -5.34 23.24 30.16
N TRP A 285 -5.40 22.36 29.16
CA TRP A 285 -5.96 22.62 27.85
C TRP A 285 -7.37 23.23 27.90
N LYS A 286 -8.22 22.79 28.84
CA LYS A 286 -9.59 23.30 29.03
C LYS A 286 -9.70 24.83 29.16
N HIS A 287 -8.65 25.47 29.67
CA HIS A 287 -8.60 26.92 29.88
C HIS A 287 -7.40 27.56 29.17
N HIS A 288 -6.66 26.78 28.38
CA HIS A 288 -5.48 27.27 27.67
C HIS A 288 -5.91 28.08 26.45
N ARG A 289 -5.22 29.19 26.21
CA ARG A 289 -5.39 29.99 25.00
C ARG A 289 -4.10 29.91 24.21
N CYS A 290 -4.21 29.45 22.97
CA CYS A 290 -3.07 29.42 22.06
C CYS A 290 -2.62 30.86 21.76
N PRO A 291 -1.31 31.12 21.68
CA PRO A 291 -0.82 32.41 21.21
C PRO A 291 -1.31 32.66 19.78
N GLU A 292 -1.69 33.89 19.47
CA GLU A 292 -2.03 34.28 18.09
C GLU A 292 -0.80 34.05 17.20
N GLN A 293 -0.97 33.28 16.13
CA GLN A 293 0.08 33.09 15.14
C GLN A 293 0.23 34.42 14.40
N ALA A 294 1.39 35.08 14.55
CA ALA A 294 1.73 36.23 13.71
C ALA A 294 1.75 35.73 12.25
N GLY A 295 0.80 36.22 11.46
CA GLY A 295 0.60 35.84 10.06
C GLY A 295 1.75 36.23 9.15
#